data_AF-E4RZQ8-F1
#
_entry.id   AF-E4RZQ8-F1
#
_cell.length_a   1.000
_cell.length_b   1.000
_cell.length_c   1.000
_cell.angle_alpha   90.00
_cell.angle_beta   90.00
_cell.angle_gamma   90.00
#
_symmetry.space_group_name_H-M   'P 1'
#
loop_
_entity.id
_entity.type
_entity.pdbx_description
1 polymer ?
#
loop_
_entity_poly.entity_id
_entity_poly.type
_entity_poly.pdbx_seq_one_letter_code
_entity_poly.pdbx_strand_id
1 'polypeptide(L)'
;MNQFRSRKAAPVAAPKKSWLSSSADWITLKLGLEQRLTPNALARILWMGALTIVYIYFQHNFDRLIRETERAEKILQEKRAMFISFKANYLYSSKQSEIEKKLEGKGFTNSQSPIKISNP
;
A
#
# COMPACT_ATOMS: atom_id res chain seq x y z
N MET A 1 -37.68 29.24 56.73
CA MET A 1 -36.31 28.77 57.03
C MET A 1 -36.16 27.31 56.62
N ASN A 2 -35.12 27.02 55.83
CA ASN A 2 -34.39 25.76 55.64
C ASN A 2 -35.03 24.50 55.02
N GLN A 3 -35.08 24.53 53.69
CA GLN A 3 -34.30 23.69 52.76
C GLN A 3 -33.44 22.54 53.36
N PHE A 4 -33.92 21.29 53.32
CA PHE A 4 -33.04 20.11 53.17
C PHE A 4 -33.73 19.00 52.38
N ARG A 5 -33.62 19.09 51.04
CA ARG A 5 -33.82 17.94 50.15
C ARG A 5 -32.75 16.90 50.50
N SER A 6 -33.13 15.84 51.18
CA SER A 6 -32.33 14.62 51.31
C SER A 6 -32.10 14.04 49.91
N ARG A 7 -30.93 14.34 49.32
CA ARG A 7 -30.44 13.63 48.14
C ARG A 7 -30.08 12.23 48.63
N LYS A 8 -30.96 11.25 48.35
CA LYS A 8 -30.61 9.83 48.44
C LYS A 8 -29.30 9.64 47.68
N ALA A 9 -28.24 9.27 48.38
CA ALA A 9 -26.96 8.94 47.77
C ALA A 9 -27.18 7.79 46.77
N ALA A 10 -26.81 8.00 45.51
CA ALA A 10 -26.83 6.93 44.52
C ALA A 10 -25.88 5.80 44.98
N PRO A 11 -26.25 4.52 44.81
CA PRO A 11 -25.35 3.43 45.11
C PRO A 11 -24.10 3.56 44.23
N VAL A 12 -22.92 3.55 44.83
CA VAL A 12 -21.62 3.54 44.14
C VAL A 12 -21.62 2.31 43.21
N ALA A 13 -21.64 2.55 41.91
CA ALA A 13 -21.71 1.49 40.91
C ALA A 13 -20.53 0.53 41.09
N ALA A 14 -20.84 -0.74 41.37
CA ALA A 14 -19.83 -1.80 41.45
C ALA A 14 -19.06 -1.88 40.12
N PRO A 15 -17.72 -2.06 40.15
CA PRO A 15 -16.91 -2.08 38.94
C PRO A 15 -17.39 -3.21 38.03
N LYS A 16 -17.85 -2.85 36.83
CA LYS A 16 -18.32 -3.82 35.83
C LYS A 16 -17.17 -4.78 35.54
N LYS A 17 -17.38 -6.06 35.86
CA LYS A 17 -16.44 -7.15 35.59
C LYS A 17 -16.29 -7.29 34.07
N SER A 18 -15.32 -6.57 33.51
CA SER A 18 -14.95 -6.69 32.11
C SER A 18 -14.24 -8.03 31.93
N TRP A 19 -14.63 -8.82 30.93
CA TRP A 19 -14.07 -10.16 30.66
C TRP A 19 -12.53 -10.19 30.62
N LEU A 20 -11.91 -9.05 30.31
CA LEU A 20 -10.46 -8.82 30.32
C LEU A 20 -9.82 -8.99 31.70
N SER A 21 -10.51 -8.64 32.79
CA SER A 21 -9.93 -8.76 34.14
C SER A 21 -9.77 -10.22 34.54
N SER A 22 -10.73 -11.08 34.19
CA SER A 22 -10.64 -12.53 34.43
C SER A 22 -9.49 -13.18 33.67
N SER A 23 -9.18 -12.69 32.47
CA SER A 23 -7.98 -13.13 31.74
C SER A 23 -6.69 -12.56 32.30
N ALA A 24 -6.71 -11.42 32.99
CA ALA A 24 -5.51 -10.92 33.68
C ALA A 24 -5.21 -11.75 34.93
N ASP A 25 -6.25 -12.12 35.69
CA ASP A 25 -6.15 -12.88 36.93
C ASP A 25 -5.60 -14.31 36.72
N TRP A 26 -5.93 -14.97 35.60
CA TRP A 26 -5.36 -16.29 35.29
C TRP A 26 -3.85 -16.21 34.91
N ILE A 27 -3.38 -15.07 34.38
CA ILE A 27 -2.02 -14.88 33.87
C ILE A 27 -1.10 -14.66 35.06
N THR A 28 -1.54 -13.81 35.99
CA THR A 28 -0.83 -13.53 37.24
C THR A 28 -0.71 -14.79 38.10
N LEU A 29 -1.77 -15.61 38.15
CA LEU A 29 -1.76 -16.91 38.84
C LEU A 29 -0.77 -17.89 38.22
N LYS A 30 -0.70 -17.97 36.88
CA LYS A 30 0.19 -18.90 36.18
C LYS A 30 1.67 -18.48 36.22
N LEU A 31 1.95 -17.18 36.24
CA LEU A 31 3.32 -16.65 36.30
C LEU A 31 3.88 -16.50 37.73
N GLY A 32 3.12 -16.84 38.77
CA GLY A 32 3.59 -16.76 40.17
C GLY A 32 3.98 -15.33 40.59
N LEU A 33 3.32 -14.32 40.02
CA LEU A 33 3.62 -12.90 40.23
C LEU A 33 2.90 -12.40 41.49
N GLU A 34 3.27 -12.96 42.64
CA GLU A 34 2.47 -12.86 43.87
C GLU A 34 2.24 -11.44 44.38
N GLN A 35 3.12 -10.42 44.20
CA GLN A 35 2.80 -9.13 44.86
C GLN A 35 3.53 -7.84 44.46
N ARG A 36 4.07 -7.67 43.25
CA ARG A 36 4.78 -6.41 42.91
C ARG A 36 4.49 -5.75 41.56
N LEU A 37 3.59 -6.29 40.75
CA LEU A 37 3.19 -5.64 39.51
C LEU A 37 1.79 -5.06 39.65
N THR A 38 1.70 -3.72 39.65
CA THR A 38 0.42 -3.05 39.53
C THR A 38 -0.25 -3.47 38.22
N PRO A 39 -1.59 -3.66 38.16
CA PRO A 39 -2.29 -4.02 36.91
C PRO A 39 -1.94 -3.09 35.73
N ASN A 40 -1.66 -1.81 36.04
CA ASN A 40 -1.23 -0.81 35.08
C ASN A 40 0.18 -1.07 34.48
N ALA A 41 1.08 -1.72 35.20
CA ALA A 41 2.40 -2.09 34.70
C ALA A 41 2.30 -3.31 33.75
N LEU A 42 1.48 -4.31 34.10
CA LEU A 42 1.24 -5.47 33.24
C LEU A 42 0.60 -5.07 31.91
N ALA A 43 -0.41 -4.20 31.95
CA ALA A 43 -1.04 -3.66 30.75
C ALA A 43 -0.03 -2.90 29.86
N ARG A 44 0.89 -2.12 30.46
CA ARG A 44 1.95 -1.40 29.73
C ARG A 44 2.95 -2.34 29.07
N ILE A 45 3.36 -3.43 29.73
CA ILE A 45 4.28 -4.42 29.16
C ILE A 45 3.61 -5.18 28.02
N LEU A 46 2.37 -5.60 28.19
CA LEU A 46 1.59 -6.24 27.11
C LEU A 46 1.42 -5.31 25.92
N TRP A 47 1.16 -4.03 26.16
CA TRP A 47 1.06 -3.03 25.11
C TRP A 47 2.38 -2.87 24.32
N MET A 48 3.51 -2.79 25.02
CA MET A 48 4.83 -2.74 24.37
C MET A 48 5.16 -4.04 23.62
N GLY A 49 4.81 -5.19 24.18
CA GLY A 49 4.97 -6.49 23.51
C GLY A 49 4.14 -6.58 22.23
N ALA A 50 2.89 -6.12 22.27
CA ALA A 50 2.02 -6.05 21.10
C ALA A 50 2.62 -5.14 20.00
N LEU A 51 3.09 -3.95 20.37
CA LEU A 51 3.78 -3.05 19.43
C LEU A 51 5.03 -3.68 18.81
N THR A 52 5.79 -4.44 19.61
CA THR A 52 7.00 -5.14 19.13
C THR A 52 6.64 -6.22 18.09
N ILE A 53 5.59 -7.00 18.34
CA ILE A 53 5.11 -8.02 17.39
C ILE A 53 4.64 -7.35 16.10
N VAL A 54 3.87 -6.27 16.21
CA VAL A 54 3.41 -5.49 15.05
C VAL A 54 4.59 -4.95 14.26
N TYR A 55 5.61 -4.42 14.94
CA TYR A 55 6.83 -3.93 14.29
C TYR A 55 7.55 -5.03 13.51
N ILE A 56 7.80 -6.19 14.14
CA ILE A 56 8.46 -7.33 13.48
C ILE A 56 7.64 -7.82 12.28
N TYR A 57 6.31 -7.89 12.44
CA TYR A 57 5.42 -8.27 11.35
C TYR A 57 5.56 -7.34 10.16
N PHE A 58 5.43 -6.01 10.36
CA PHE A 58 5.60 -5.06 9.28
C PHE A 58 7.01 -5.11 8.68
N GLN A 59 8.04 -5.17 9.53
CA GLN A 59 9.43 -5.26 9.11
C GLN A 59 9.67 -6.41 8.13
N HIS A 60 9.09 -7.59 8.40
CA HIS A 60 9.24 -8.76 7.54
C HIS A 60 8.52 -8.64 6.17
N ASN A 61 7.48 -7.80 6.09
CA ASN A 61 6.69 -7.65 4.86
C ASN A 61 7.29 -6.63 3.87
N PHE A 62 8.14 -5.69 4.33
CA PHE A 62 8.71 -4.66 3.46
C PHE A 62 9.57 -5.25 2.34
N ASP A 63 10.37 -6.28 2.61
CA ASP A 63 11.26 -6.88 1.61
C ASP A 63 10.50 -7.44 0.41
N ARG A 64 9.31 -8.02 0.64
CA ARG A 64 8.47 -8.55 -0.44
C ARG A 64 7.87 -7.41 -1.27
N LEU A 65 7.34 -6.39 -0.60
CA LEU A 65 6.72 -5.23 -1.25
C LEU A 65 7.71 -4.45 -2.12
N ILE A 66 8.93 -4.26 -1.63
CA ILE A 66 10.01 -3.58 -2.38
C ILE A 66 10.33 -4.38 -3.64
N ARG A 67 10.54 -5.70 -3.51
CA ARG A 67 10.86 -6.57 -4.66
C ARG A 67 9.74 -6.64 -5.68
N GLU A 68 8.49 -6.63 -5.25
CA GLU A 68 7.33 -6.59 -6.16
C GLU A 68 7.24 -5.25 -6.89
N THR A 69 7.49 -4.14 -6.18
CA THR A 69 7.50 -2.79 -6.76
C THR A 69 8.59 -2.66 -7.83
N GLU A 70 9.81 -3.12 -7.55
CA GLU A 70 10.93 -3.12 -8.52
C GLU A 70 10.60 -3.96 -9.77
N ARG A 71 9.97 -5.13 -9.58
CA ARG A 71 9.52 -5.96 -10.71
C ARG A 71 8.46 -5.25 -11.55
N ALA A 72 7.48 -4.62 -10.90
CA ALA A 72 6.43 -3.89 -11.58
C ALA A 72 7.00 -2.71 -12.40
N GLU A 73 7.95 -1.97 -11.82
CA GLU A 73 8.65 -0.89 -12.52
C GLU A 73 9.41 -1.41 -13.75
N LYS A 74 10.16 -2.51 -13.60
CA LYS A 74 10.89 -3.12 -14.71
C LYS A 74 9.96 -3.53 -15.85
N ILE A 75 8.83 -4.16 -15.53
CA ILE A 75 7.82 -4.56 -16.52
C ILE A 75 7.25 -3.31 -17.22
N LEU A 76 6.95 -2.24 -16.48
CA LEU A 76 6.46 -0.98 -17.06
C LEU A 76 7.48 -0.39 -18.03
N GLN A 77 8.76 -0.34 -17.66
CA GLN A 77 9.84 0.15 -18.51
C GLN A 77 9.99 -0.68 -19.78
N GLU A 78 9.93 -2.01 -19.68
CA GLU A 78 9.99 -2.92 -20.83
C GLU A 78 8.80 -2.72 -21.77
N LYS A 79 7.58 -2.59 -21.24
CA LYS A 79 6.38 -2.28 -22.03
C LYS A 79 6.51 -0.94 -22.74
N ARG A 80 7.05 0.08 -22.07
CA ARG A 80 7.31 1.39 -22.66
C ARG A 80 8.31 1.32 -23.81
N ALA A 81 9.40 0.57 -23.62
CA ALA A 81 10.40 0.36 -24.65
C ALA A 81 9.80 -0.34 -25.89
N MET A 82 9.03 -1.41 -25.69
CA MET A 82 8.35 -2.12 -26.77
C MET A 82 7.39 -1.21 -27.56
N PHE A 83 6.62 -0.36 -26.87
CA PHE A 83 5.73 0.60 -27.53
C PHE A 83 6.49 1.57 -28.43
N ILE A 84 7.61 2.13 -27.93
CA ILE A 84 8.45 3.05 -28.71
C ILE A 84 9.05 2.35 -29.93
N SER A 85 9.58 1.13 -29.75
CA SER A 85 10.14 0.34 -30.85
C SER A 85 9.08 -0.02 -31.90
N PHE A 86 7.89 -0.45 -31.47
CA PHE A 86 6.79 -0.76 -32.37
C PHE A 86 6.34 0.48 -33.15
N LYS A 87 6.18 1.62 -32.47
CA LYS A 87 5.86 2.89 -33.11
C LYS A 87 6.92 3.32 -34.11
N ALA A 88 8.21 3.15 -33.79
CA ALA A 88 9.30 3.47 -34.69
C ALA A 88 9.27 2.60 -35.97
N ASN A 89 9.03 1.30 -35.82
CA ASN A 89 8.87 0.38 -36.95
C ASN A 89 7.66 0.73 -37.81
N TYR A 90 6.52 1.05 -37.18
CA TYR A 90 5.33 1.50 -37.90
C TYR A 90 5.62 2.77 -38.70
N LEU A 91 6.20 3.79 -38.05
CA LEU A 91 6.55 5.05 -38.71
C LEU A 91 7.54 4.87 -39.85
N TYR A 92 8.53 3.96 -39.69
CA TYR A 92 9.47 3.61 -40.75
C TYR A 92 8.73 2.98 -41.93
N SER A 93 7.87 1.99 -41.67
CA SER A 93 7.09 1.31 -42.70
C SER A 93 6.06 2.22 -43.40
N SER A 94 5.59 3.26 -42.72
CA SER A 94 4.66 4.26 -43.28
C SER A 94 5.38 5.38 -44.04
N LYS A 95 6.72 5.44 -44.05
CA LYS A 95 7.43 6.42 -44.88
C LYS A 95 7.18 6.12 -46.34
N GLN A 96 6.73 7.15 -47.07
CA GLN A 96 6.42 7.05 -48.50
C GLN A 96 7.60 6.49 -49.31
N SER A 97 8.83 6.91 -48.99
CA SER A 97 10.05 6.38 -49.63
C SER A 97 10.28 4.87 -49.45
N GLU A 98 9.84 4.28 -48.33
CA GLU A 98 9.98 2.84 -48.08
C GLU A 98 8.85 2.05 -48.75
N ILE A 99 7.66 2.64 -48.82
CA ILE A 99 6.51 2.08 -49.56
C ILE A 99 6.83 2.10 -51.06
N GLU A 100 7.38 3.20 -51.58
CA GLU A 100 7.83 3.36 -52.96
C GLU A 100 8.92 2.35 -53.31
N LYS A 101 9.99 2.23 -52.50
CA LYS A 101 11.03 1.19 -52.70
C LYS A 101 10.47 -0.24 -52.77
N LYS A 102 9.47 -0.56 -51.94
CA LYS A 102 8.80 -1.88 -51.97
C LYS A 102 7.92 -2.07 -53.21
N LEU A 103 7.42 -0.99 -53.80
CA LEU A 103 6.55 -0.99 -54.99
C LEU A 103 7.32 -0.81 -56.31
N GLU A 104 8.54 -0.25 -56.28
CA GLU A 104 9.46 -0.15 -57.41
C GLU A 104 9.81 -1.53 -57.97
N GLY A 105 10.00 -2.53 -57.10
CA GLY A 105 10.15 -3.94 -57.50
C GLY A 105 8.92 -4.55 -58.20
N LYS A 106 7.78 -3.86 -58.19
CA LYS A 106 6.53 -4.23 -58.89
C LYS A 106 6.15 -3.27 -60.02
N GLY A 107 7.01 -2.32 -60.38
CA GLY A 107 6.84 -1.42 -61.53
C GLY A 107 5.99 -0.17 -61.30
N PHE A 108 5.67 0.19 -60.04
CA PHE A 108 4.91 1.41 -59.72
C PHE A 108 5.80 2.49 -59.13
N THR A 109 6.11 3.54 -59.90
CA THR A 109 6.83 4.74 -59.45
C THR A 109 5.85 5.89 -59.22
N ASN A 110 5.34 6.04 -58.00
CA ASN A 110 4.59 7.23 -57.61
C ASN A 110 5.52 8.19 -56.85
N SER A 111 6.22 9.04 -57.60
CA SER A 111 7.05 10.12 -57.06
C SER A 111 6.21 11.41 -57.00
N GLN A 112 5.41 11.58 -55.95
CA GLN A 112 4.81 12.87 -55.62
C GLN A 112 5.27 13.25 -54.21
N SER A 113 6.42 13.92 -54.14
CA SER A 113 6.92 14.54 -52.91
C SER A 113 5.89 15.55 -52.38
N PRO A 114 5.71 15.69 -51.04
CA PRO A 114 4.68 16.55 -50.47
C PRO A 114 4.80 17.99 -51.00
N ILE A 115 3.74 18.48 -51.64
CA ILE A 115 3.68 19.83 -52.19
C ILE A 115 3.59 20.80 -51.01
N LYS A 116 4.63 21.62 -50.80
CA LYS A 116 4.55 22.74 -49.84
C LYS A 116 3.66 23.81 -50.46
N ILE A 117 2.48 23.99 -49.88
CA ILE A 117 1.61 25.12 -50.21
C ILE A 117 2.20 26.34 -49.48
N SER A 118 3.01 27.15 -50.15
CA SER A 118 3.31 28.51 -49.69
C SER A 118 2.12 29.39 -50.06
N ASN A 119 1.43 29.94 -49.05
CA ASN A 119 0.41 30.95 -49.29
C ASN A 119 1.04 32.20 -49.94
N PRO A 120 0.29 32.89 -50.85
CA PRO A 120 0.75 34.11 -51.50
C PRO A 120 0.96 35.27 -50.51
#